data_AF-A0A4S9LHW3-F1
#
_entry.id   AF-A0A4S9LHW3-F1
#
_cell.length_a   1.000
_cell.length_b   1.000
_cell.length_c   1.000
_cell.angle_alpha   90.00
_cell.angle_beta   90.00
_cell.angle_gamma   90.00
#
_symmetry.space_group_name_H-M   'P 1'
#
loop_
_entity.id
_entity.type
_entity.pdbx_description
1 polymer ?
#
loop_
_entity_poly.entity_id
_entity_poly.type
_entity_poly.pdbx_seq_one_letter_code
_entity_poly.pdbx_strand_id
1 'polypeptide(L)'
;MKTFRGQFWVEARTRMMRLPETSTSLFEIFVQGLYYKRLISDNRELEQDFRLKFGALASREGDHQYKRFLAKSPETWPWRVLVSLYVLGDYLDAQVVRIAAVDVMILRHEKSDVMTFDDIDFAYANTSPDSKLRELLVHITTYDFDIGSIARDLIGMPNGFLVDVSMTLARRLPNRQCQSCYQSALSWVQHADAVPAHFHEPQDGPPWQTLSSCYYHEHSTEEEKGDCAARVAREKVLERREQDRNRG
;
A
#
# COMPACT_ATOMS: atom_id res chain seq x y z
N MET A 1 11.27 17.70 -4.61
CA MET A 1 12.63 17.83 -5.23
C MET A 1 13.44 19.04 -4.70
N LYS A 2 13.85 19.01 -3.42
CA LYS A 2 14.64 20.06 -2.76
C LYS A 2 16.17 19.89 -2.91
N THR A 3 16.63 18.77 -3.45
CA THR A 3 18.04 18.33 -3.48
C THR A 3 18.98 19.21 -4.30
N PHE A 4 18.47 19.93 -5.32
CA PHE A 4 19.31 20.75 -6.22
C PHE A 4 19.19 22.26 -6.03
N ARG A 5 18.39 22.73 -5.06
CA ARG A 5 18.08 24.17 -4.90
C ARG A 5 18.96 24.91 -3.87
N GLY A 6 20.02 24.31 -3.35
CA GLY A 6 20.94 24.97 -2.42
C GLY A 6 22.41 24.83 -2.81
N GLN A 7 23.15 25.96 -2.87
CA GLN A 7 24.60 26.02 -3.13
C GLN A 7 25.47 25.29 -2.07
N PHE A 8 24.84 24.78 -1.01
CA PHE A 8 25.47 24.14 0.15
C PHE A 8 25.49 22.62 0.10
N TRP A 9 24.75 21.98 -0.80
CA TRP A 9 24.71 20.52 -0.90
C TRP A 9 25.79 20.01 -1.85
N VAL A 10 26.50 18.95 -1.47
CA VAL A 10 27.57 18.34 -2.27
C VAL A 10 27.00 17.91 -3.63
N GLU A 11 25.78 17.38 -3.63
CA GLU A 11 25.02 16.92 -4.78
C GLU A 11 24.72 18.05 -5.78
N ALA A 12 24.46 19.26 -5.30
CA ALA A 12 24.25 20.43 -6.17
C ALA A 12 25.55 20.86 -6.88
N ARG A 13 26.71 20.59 -6.27
CA ARG A 13 28.03 20.90 -6.85
C ARG A 13 28.54 19.78 -7.76
N THR A 14 28.41 18.54 -7.33
CA THR A 14 28.88 17.36 -8.08
C THR A 14 27.93 16.97 -9.20
N ARG A 15 26.66 17.42 -9.14
CA ARG A 15 25.55 16.94 -9.98
C ARG A 15 25.37 15.42 -9.91
N MET A 16 25.84 14.80 -8.83
CA MET A 16 25.77 13.38 -8.57
C MET A 16 25.06 13.14 -7.24
N MET A 17 24.07 12.25 -7.25
CA MET A 17 23.38 11.80 -6.04
C MET A 17 23.62 10.30 -5.90
N ARG A 18 24.06 9.88 -4.71
CA ARG A 18 24.13 8.45 -4.38
C ARG A 18 22.76 8.01 -3.88
N LEU A 19 22.22 6.98 -4.52
CA LEU A 19 20.99 6.35 -4.09
C LEU A 19 21.30 5.22 -3.11
N PRO A 20 20.37 4.90 -2.19
CA PRO A 20 20.39 3.63 -1.46
C PRO A 20 20.48 2.46 -2.44
N GLU A 21 20.87 1.26 -1.99
CA GLU A 21 21.05 0.08 -2.85
C GLU A 21 19.78 -0.27 -3.66
N THR A 22 19.68 0.31 -4.85
CA THR A 22 18.51 0.26 -5.72
C THR A 22 18.90 -0.50 -6.98
N SER A 23 18.05 -1.41 -7.46
CA SER A 23 18.36 -2.10 -8.72
C SER A 23 18.17 -1.12 -9.85
N THR A 24 18.98 -1.24 -10.90
CA THR A 24 18.82 -0.47 -12.13
C THR A 24 17.37 -0.50 -12.63
N SER A 25 16.77 -1.69 -12.70
CA SER A 25 15.39 -1.87 -13.16
C SER A 25 14.35 -1.22 -12.23
N LEU A 26 14.58 -1.18 -10.91
CA LEU A 26 13.68 -0.47 -9.98
C LEU A 26 13.79 1.05 -10.17
N PHE A 27 15.01 1.55 -10.35
CA PHE A 27 15.24 2.96 -10.63
C PHE A 27 14.65 3.38 -11.99
N GLU A 28 14.74 2.54 -13.02
CA GLU A 28 14.11 2.78 -14.31
C GLU A 28 12.60 2.92 -14.19
N ILE A 29 11.94 2.01 -13.47
CA ILE A 29 10.50 2.09 -13.20
C ILE A 29 10.17 3.37 -12.43
N PHE A 30 10.98 3.70 -11.42
CA PHE A 30 10.81 4.94 -10.66
C PHE A 30 10.83 6.17 -11.57
N VAL A 31 11.83 6.27 -12.46
CA VAL A 31 11.95 7.36 -13.43
C VAL A 31 10.76 7.38 -14.37
N GLN A 32 10.35 6.23 -14.92
CA GLN A 32 9.15 6.14 -15.76
C GLN A 32 7.90 6.59 -15.01
N GLY A 33 7.77 6.22 -13.73
CA GLY A 33 6.71 6.67 -12.82
C GLY A 33 6.63 8.19 -12.69
N LEU A 34 7.77 8.88 -12.64
CA LEU A 34 7.81 10.35 -12.63
C LEU A 34 7.25 10.96 -13.93
N TYR A 35 7.62 10.41 -15.09
CA TYR A 35 7.22 10.96 -16.38
C TYR A 35 5.77 10.64 -16.74
N TYR A 36 5.35 9.40 -16.52
CA TYR A 36 4.03 8.92 -16.95
C TYR A 36 2.97 8.99 -15.86
N LYS A 37 3.35 9.32 -14.63
CA LYS A 37 2.47 9.34 -13.45
C LYS A 37 1.80 7.99 -13.16
N ARG A 38 2.43 6.90 -13.62
CA ARG A 38 1.98 5.51 -13.43
C ARG A 38 3.18 4.59 -13.45
N LEU A 39 3.11 3.49 -12.70
CA LEU A 39 4.13 2.45 -12.76
C LEU A 39 3.99 1.69 -14.08
N ILE A 40 5.05 1.65 -14.86
CA ILE A 40 5.15 0.86 -16.08
C ILE A 40 6.56 0.31 -16.20
N SER A 41 6.72 -0.74 -16.99
CA SER A 41 8.02 -1.20 -17.45
C SER A 41 7.88 -1.88 -18.80
N ASP A 42 8.73 -1.48 -19.73
CA ASP A 42 8.92 -2.16 -21.02
C ASP A 42 10.13 -3.09 -21.00
N ASN A 43 10.82 -3.21 -19.85
CA ASN A 43 11.98 -4.07 -19.71
C ASN A 43 11.54 -5.55 -19.75
N ARG A 44 11.95 -6.26 -20.82
CA ARG A 44 11.64 -7.68 -21.03
C ARG A 44 12.37 -8.60 -20.07
N GLU A 45 13.48 -8.15 -19.51
CA GLU A 45 14.32 -8.88 -18.55
C GLU A 45 13.94 -8.57 -17.10
N LEU A 46 12.92 -7.72 -16.87
CA LEU A 46 12.49 -7.31 -15.53
C LEU A 46 12.18 -8.49 -14.61
N GLU A 47 11.57 -9.54 -15.15
CA GLU A 47 11.30 -10.77 -14.41
C GLU A 47 12.58 -11.44 -13.91
N GLN A 48 13.59 -11.53 -14.77
CA GLN A 48 14.88 -12.11 -14.42
C GLN A 48 15.63 -11.23 -13.41
N ASP A 49 15.65 -9.92 -13.63
CA ASP A 49 16.29 -8.95 -12.73
C ASP A 49 15.72 -9.01 -11.31
N PHE A 50 14.39 -9.01 -11.20
CA PHE A 50 13.74 -9.08 -9.90
C PHE A 50 13.86 -10.46 -9.26
N ARG A 51 13.87 -11.55 -10.03
CA ARG A 51 14.21 -12.87 -9.46
C ARG A 51 15.65 -12.93 -8.97
N LEU A 52 16.62 -12.32 -9.66
CA LEU A 52 18.00 -12.31 -9.19
C LEU A 52 18.16 -11.47 -7.92
N LYS A 53 17.51 -10.31 -7.86
CA LYS A 53 17.63 -9.40 -6.72
C LYS A 53 16.78 -9.82 -5.51
N PHE A 54 15.58 -10.33 -5.74
CA PHE A 54 14.59 -10.61 -4.70
C PHE A 54 14.21 -12.09 -4.58
N GLY A 55 14.65 -12.96 -5.50
CA GLY A 55 14.26 -14.38 -5.50
C GLY A 55 14.81 -15.21 -4.34
N ALA A 56 15.88 -14.73 -3.67
CA ALA A 56 16.33 -15.33 -2.41
C ALA A 56 15.31 -15.13 -1.28
N LEU A 57 14.59 -14.01 -1.27
CA LEU A 57 13.45 -13.76 -0.36
C LEU A 57 12.30 -14.71 -0.74
N ALA A 58 12.00 -14.84 -2.03
CA ALA A 58 10.96 -15.74 -2.56
C ALA A 58 11.16 -17.23 -2.24
N SER A 59 12.42 -17.67 -2.05
CA SER A 59 12.75 -19.09 -1.81
C SER A 59 12.53 -19.53 -0.36
N ARG A 60 12.43 -18.59 0.59
CA ARG A 60 12.15 -18.90 2.00
C ARG A 60 10.66 -19.08 2.30
N GLU A 61 9.79 -18.44 1.52
CA GLU A 61 8.36 -18.35 1.82
C GLU A 61 7.48 -19.24 0.92
N GLY A 62 8.08 -20.10 0.09
CA GLY A 62 7.32 -20.99 -0.80
C GLY A 62 6.45 -20.24 -1.82
N ASP A 63 6.84 -19.03 -2.20
CA ASP A 63 5.90 -18.04 -2.72
C ASP A 63 5.70 -18.10 -4.26
N HIS A 64 4.44 -18.06 -4.66
CA HIS A 64 3.98 -17.98 -6.04
C HIS A 64 4.07 -16.55 -6.62
N GLN A 65 4.29 -15.51 -5.80
CA GLN A 65 4.34 -14.11 -6.23
C GLN A 65 5.37 -13.80 -7.33
N TYR A 66 6.46 -14.58 -7.40
CA TYR A 66 7.53 -14.41 -8.38
C TYR A 66 7.39 -15.32 -9.61
N LYS A 67 6.32 -16.13 -9.68
CA LYS A 67 5.99 -16.96 -10.83
C LYS A 67 4.94 -16.24 -11.69
N ARG A 68 5.26 -15.99 -12.96
CA ARG A 68 4.32 -15.49 -14.00
C ARG A 68 3.88 -14.02 -13.84
N PHE A 69 4.68 -13.15 -13.23
CA PHE A 69 4.36 -11.73 -13.28
C PHE A 69 4.71 -11.14 -14.64
N LEU A 70 3.91 -10.19 -15.11
CA LEU A 70 4.06 -9.55 -16.40
C LEU A 70 4.64 -8.15 -16.21
N ALA A 71 5.76 -7.86 -16.87
CA ALA A 71 6.38 -6.52 -16.81
C ALA A 71 5.40 -5.39 -17.16
N LYS A 72 4.45 -5.66 -18.06
CA LYS A 72 3.42 -4.69 -18.48
C LYS A 72 2.22 -4.56 -17.53
N SER A 73 2.10 -5.42 -16.52
CA SER A 73 0.97 -5.46 -15.59
C SER A 73 1.48 -5.27 -14.16
N PRO A 74 1.62 -4.01 -13.69
CA PRO A 74 2.16 -3.70 -12.37
C PRO A 74 1.48 -4.40 -11.20
N GLU A 75 0.19 -4.70 -11.32
CA GLU A 75 -0.57 -5.41 -10.28
C GLU A 75 -0.06 -6.85 -10.07
N THR A 76 0.65 -7.40 -11.06
CA THR A 76 1.25 -8.73 -10.95
C THR A 76 2.63 -8.69 -10.31
N TRP A 77 3.25 -7.52 -10.16
CA TRP A 77 4.60 -7.38 -9.62
C TRP A 77 4.66 -7.75 -8.13
N PRO A 78 5.76 -8.37 -7.66
CA PRO A 78 5.92 -8.75 -6.25
C PRO A 78 5.73 -7.58 -5.27
N TRP A 79 5.13 -7.85 -4.11
CA TRP A 79 4.90 -6.85 -3.06
C TRP A 79 6.19 -6.11 -2.68
N ARG A 80 7.30 -6.84 -2.48
CA ARG A 80 8.65 -6.26 -2.29
C ARG A 80 9.01 -5.15 -3.27
N VAL A 81 8.70 -5.31 -4.56
CA VAL A 81 9.01 -4.33 -5.61
C VAL A 81 8.18 -3.07 -5.42
N LEU A 82 6.88 -3.23 -5.20
CA LEU A 82 5.96 -2.11 -4.98
C LEU A 82 6.32 -1.33 -3.71
N VAL A 83 6.63 -2.03 -2.62
CA VAL A 83 7.05 -1.43 -1.35
C VAL A 83 8.38 -0.69 -1.54
N SER A 84 9.32 -1.27 -2.26
CA SER A 84 10.60 -0.64 -2.56
C SER A 84 10.45 0.61 -3.43
N LEU A 85 9.51 0.63 -4.39
CA LEU A 85 9.19 1.81 -5.19
C LEU A 85 8.55 2.92 -4.34
N TYR A 86 7.66 2.55 -3.41
CA TYR A 86 7.11 3.51 -2.46
C TYR A 86 8.20 4.11 -1.58
N VAL A 87 9.07 3.28 -0.97
CA VAL A 87 10.20 3.71 -0.14
C VAL A 87 11.15 4.63 -0.90
N LEU A 88 11.47 4.30 -2.15
CA LEU A 88 12.30 5.16 -2.99
C LEU A 88 11.60 6.48 -3.31
N GLY A 89 10.30 6.42 -3.59
CA GLY A 89 9.46 7.60 -3.74
C GLY A 89 9.43 8.48 -2.51
N ASP A 90 9.46 7.88 -1.33
CA ASP A 90 9.53 8.58 -0.07
C ASP A 90 10.87 9.28 0.13
N TYR A 91 11.96 8.52 -0.03
CA TYR A 91 13.32 9.02 0.07
C TYR A 91 13.62 10.17 -0.90
N LEU A 92 13.06 10.12 -2.11
CA LEU A 92 13.27 11.13 -3.16
C LEU A 92 12.22 12.24 -3.19
N ASP A 93 11.26 12.24 -2.25
CA ASP A 93 10.18 13.24 -2.20
C ASP A 93 9.39 13.28 -3.53
N ALA A 94 9.02 12.09 -4.02
CA ALA A 94 8.35 11.84 -5.28
C ALA A 94 6.92 11.31 -5.02
N GLN A 95 6.05 12.21 -4.56
CA GLN A 95 4.64 11.97 -4.26
C GLN A 95 3.90 11.20 -5.37
N VAL A 96 4.12 11.55 -6.64
CA VAL A 96 3.47 10.89 -7.78
C VAL A 96 3.78 9.39 -7.87
N VAL A 97 5.00 8.98 -7.50
CA VAL A 97 5.39 7.57 -7.50
C VAL A 97 4.81 6.85 -6.28
N ARG A 98 4.77 7.51 -5.11
CA ARG A 98 4.11 6.96 -3.91
C ARG A 98 2.63 6.68 -4.17
N ILE A 99 1.92 7.62 -4.80
CA ILE A 99 0.51 7.47 -5.21
C ILE A 99 0.35 6.29 -6.17
N ALA A 100 1.17 6.22 -7.22
CA ALA A 100 1.09 5.14 -8.20
C ALA A 100 1.40 3.77 -7.60
N ALA A 101 2.35 3.68 -6.66
CA ALA A 101 2.66 2.45 -5.95
C ALA A 101 1.48 1.98 -5.08
N VAL A 102 0.85 2.90 -4.33
CA VAL A 102 -0.33 2.61 -3.51
C VAL A 102 -1.50 2.13 -4.39
N ASP A 103 -1.78 2.80 -5.50
CA ASP A 103 -2.85 2.40 -6.42
C ASP A 103 -2.60 0.98 -6.97
N VAL A 104 -1.36 0.66 -7.35
CA VAL A 104 -0.99 -0.68 -7.83
C VAL A 104 -1.06 -1.74 -6.72
N MET A 105 -0.66 -1.42 -5.49
CA MET A 105 -0.77 -2.33 -4.34
C MET A 105 -2.22 -2.69 -4.04
N ILE A 106 -3.12 -1.70 -4.06
CA ILE A 106 -4.55 -1.92 -3.86
C ILE A 106 -5.11 -2.81 -4.99
N LEU A 107 -4.78 -2.51 -6.24
CA LEU A 107 -5.22 -3.32 -7.39
C LEU A 107 -4.68 -4.75 -7.35
N ARG A 108 -3.42 -4.92 -6.94
CA ARG A 108 -2.82 -6.24 -6.72
C ARG A 108 -3.59 -7.01 -5.67
N HIS A 109 -3.81 -6.36 -4.53
CA HIS A 109 -4.53 -6.92 -3.40
C HIS A 109 -5.94 -7.38 -3.79
N GLU A 110 -6.70 -6.55 -4.49
CA GLU A 110 -8.04 -6.90 -4.96
C GLU A 110 -8.07 -8.06 -5.96
N LYS A 111 -6.94 -8.37 -6.61
CA LYS A 111 -6.80 -9.48 -7.56
C LYS A 111 -6.09 -10.71 -6.97
N SER A 112 -5.45 -10.58 -5.81
CA SER A 112 -4.59 -11.62 -5.22
C SER A 112 -4.41 -11.43 -3.71
N ASP A 113 -4.72 -12.48 -2.94
CA ASP A 113 -4.79 -12.42 -1.47
C ASP A 113 -3.45 -12.58 -0.72
N VAL A 114 -2.32 -12.74 -1.40
CA VAL A 114 -1.06 -13.13 -0.73
C VAL A 114 -0.08 -11.96 -0.65
N MET A 115 -0.03 -11.36 0.53
CA MET A 115 1.04 -10.45 0.97
C MET A 115 1.95 -11.20 1.95
N THR A 116 3.27 -11.03 1.87
CA THR A 116 4.19 -11.66 2.83
C THR A 116 4.54 -10.72 3.98
N PHE A 117 4.77 -11.29 5.15
CA PHE A 117 5.10 -10.55 6.37
C PHE A 117 6.50 -9.92 6.30
N ASP A 118 7.45 -10.53 5.57
CA ASP A 118 8.78 -9.96 5.32
C ASP A 118 8.71 -8.60 4.59
N ASP A 119 7.68 -8.35 3.77
CA ASP A 119 7.49 -7.08 3.07
C ASP A 119 7.00 -5.97 4.03
N ILE A 120 6.22 -6.35 5.07
CA ILE A 120 5.79 -5.45 6.15
C ILE A 120 6.99 -5.02 6.98
N ASP A 121 7.84 -5.96 7.39
CA ASP A 121 9.07 -5.66 8.14
C ASP A 121 9.92 -4.61 7.43
N PHE A 122 10.10 -4.76 6.12
CA PHE A 122 10.87 -3.82 5.34
C PHE A 122 10.19 -2.47 5.17
N ALA A 123 8.87 -2.41 4.98
CA ALA A 123 8.15 -1.15 4.97
C ALA A 123 8.37 -0.40 6.31
N TYR A 124 8.28 -1.09 7.44
CA TYR A 124 8.47 -0.51 8.77
C TYR A 124 9.92 -0.13 9.07
N ALA A 125 10.89 -0.80 8.45
CA ALA A 125 12.30 -0.43 8.59
C ALA A 125 12.68 0.81 7.76
N ASN A 126 11.91 1.14 6.70
CA ASN A 126 12.33 2.12 5.69
C ASN A 126 11.36 3.30 5.47
N THR A 127 10.28 3.40 6.24
CA THR A 127 9.33 4.52 6.18
C THR A 127 9.19 5.21 7.53
N SER A 128 8.54 6.37 7.59
CA SER A 128 8.20 7.04 8.86
C SER A 128 6.96 6.42 9.54
N PRO A 129 6.77 6.61 10.86
CA PRO A 129 5.59 6.11 11.57
C PRO A 129 4.24 6.64 11.04
N ASP A 130 4.21 7.82 10.43
CA ASP A 130 3.03 8.45 9.84
C ASP A 130 2.81 8.09 8.35
N SER A 131 3.60 7.16 7.81
CA SER A 131 3.51 6.76 6.41
C SER A 131 2.16 6.13 6.05
N LYS A 132 1.56 6.61 4.96
CA LYS A 132 0.33 6.02 4.41
C LYS A 132 0.50 4.57 3.92
N LEU A 133 1.72 4.15 3.59
CA LEU A 133 1.99 2.75 3.28
C LEU A 133 1.77 1.87 4.52
N ARG A 134 2.27 2.26 5.70
CA ARG A 134 2.09 1.48 6.92
C ARG A 134 0.61 1.32 7.27
N GLU A 135 -0.15 2.40 7.14
CA GLU A 135 -1.59 2.41 7.35
C GLU A 135 -2.32 1.47 6.37
N LEU A 136 -1.94 1.47 5.08
CA LEU A 136 -2.47 0.53 4.09
C LEU A 136 -2.18 -0.93 4.48
N LEU A 137 -0.95 -1.25 4.85
CA LEU A 137 -0.55 -2.62 5.23
C LEU A 137 -1.30 -3.10 6.47
N VAL A 138 -1.48 -2.24 7.47
CA VAL A 138 -2.30 -2.54 8.66
C VAL A 138 -3.75 -2.81 8.27
N HIS A 139 -4.33 -1.98 7.39
CA HIS A 139 -5.69 -2.21 6.94
C HIS A 139 -5.81 -3.52 6.12
N ILE A 140 -4.89 -3.83 5.21
CA ILE A 140 -4.88 -5.13 4.50
C ILE A 140 -4.85 -6.28 5.49
N THR A 141 -3.89 -6.28 6.42
CA THR A 141 -3.78 -7.37 7.40
C THR A 141 -5.03 -7.51 8.26
N THR A 142 -5.58 -6.40 8.74
CA THR A 142 -6.75 -6.45 9.65
C THR A 142 -8.03 -6.85 8.94
N TYR A 143 -8.22 -6.44 7.68
CA TYR A 143 -9.48 -6.69 6.95
C TYR A 143 -9.52 -8.04 6.25
N ASP A 144 -8.37 -8.60 5.84
CA ASP A 144 -8.33 -9.83 5.05
C ASP A 144 -8.02 -11.08 5.87
N PHE A 145 -7.34 -10.93 7.02
CA PHE A 145 -6.93 -12.06 7.85
C PHE A 145 -7.74 -12.18 9.13
N ASP A 146 -8.11 -13.41 9.46
CA ASP A 146 -8.49 -13.75 10.82
C ASP A 146 -7.22 -13.79 11.68
N ILE A 147 -7.12 -12.95 12.71
CA ILE A 147 -5.93 -12.90 13.58
C ILE A 147 -5.60 -14.29 14.13
N GLY A 148 -6.64 -15.08 14.46
CA GLY A 148 -6.47 -16.43 14.98
C GLY A 148 -5.70 -17.34 14.01
N SER A 149 -5.87 -17.15 12.70
CA SER A 149 -5.21 -17.97 11.68
C SER A 149 -3.77 -17.53 11.39
N ILE A 150 -3.44 -16.24 11.59
CA ILE A 150 -2.10 -15.67 11.32
C ILE A 150 -1.27 -15.42 12.59
N ALA A 151 -1.74 -15.80 13.78
CA ALA A 151 -1.08 -15.48 15.05
C ALA A 151 0.39 -15.93 15.12
N ARG A 152 0.75 -17.04 14.44
CA ARG A 152 2.15 -17.49 14.34
C ARG A 152 2.99 -16.61 13.44
N ASP A 153 2.42 -16.12 12.36
CA ASP A 153 3.13 -15.28 11.38
C ASP A 153 3.32 -13.84 11.88
N LEU A 154 2.48 -13.42 12.84
CA LEU A 154 2.66 -12.17 13.57
C LEU A 154 3.83 -12.20 14.57
N ILE A 155 4.38 -13.38 14.89
CA ILE A 155 5.52 -13.49 15.80
C ILE A 155 6.76 -12.88 15.13
N GLY A 156 7.35 -11.88 15.78
CA GLY A 156 8.55 -11.21 15.28
C GLY A 156 8.28 -9.99 14.41
N MET A 157 7.01 -9.70 14.10
CA MET A 157 6.61 -8.47 13.40
C MET A 157 6.96 -7.21 14.20
N PRO A 158 7.04 -6.04 13.53
CA PRO A 158 7.44 -4.80 14.19
C PRO A 158 6.41 -4.41 15.26
N ASN A 159 6.87 -4.00 16.44
CA ASN A 159 5.96 -3.61 17.53
C ASN A 159 4.94 -2.55 17.13
N GLY A 160 5.36 -1.55 16.33
CA GLY A 160 4.45 -0.53 15.81
C GLY A 160 3.32 -1.13 14.99
N PHE A 161 3.64 -2.07 14.10
CA PHE A 161 2.65 -2.78 13.29
C PHE A 161 1.66 -3.56 14.16
N LEU A 162 2.16 -4.32 15.14
CA LEU A 162 1.32 -5.11 16.04
C LEU A 162 0.37 -4.24 16.87
N VAL A 163 0.85 -3.08 17.34
CA VAL A 163 0.04 -2.09 18.04
C VAL A 163 -1.05 -1.54 17.12
N ASP A 164 -0.70 -1.12 15.91
CA ASP A 164 -1.64 -0.50 14.97
C ASP A 164 -2.71 -1.50 14.49
N VAL A 165 -2.31 -2.76 14.24
CA VAL A 165 -3.22 -3.88 13.96
C VAL A 165 -4.19 -4.07 15.13
N SER A 166 -3.67 -4.20 16.35
CA SER A 166 -4.48 -4.42 17.55
C SER A 166 -5.46 -3.26 17.81
N MET A 167 -5.00 -2.01 17.65
CA MET A 167 -5.81 -0.81 17.83
C MET A 167 -6.90 -0.70 16.76
N THR A 168 -6.57 -0.99 15.51
CA THR A 168 -7.53 -1.01 14.41
C THR A 168 -8.60 -2.08 14.64
N LEU A 169 -8.20 -3.29 15.02
CA LEU A 169 -9.14 -4.38 15.32
C LEU A 169 -10.03 -4.08 16.52
N ALA A 170 -9.49 -3.47 17.57
CA ALA A 170 -10.26 -3.08 18.75
C ALA A 170 -11.28 -1.97 18.45
N ARG A 171 -10.99 -1.09 17.48
CA ARG A 171 -11.89 -0.01 17.05
C ARG A 171 -12.94 -0.45 16.06
N ARG A 172 -12.69 -1.53 15.31
CA ARG A 172 -13.65 -2.07 14.35
C ARG A 172 -14.80 -2.73 15.09
N LEU A 173 -16.02 -2.37 14.69
CA LEU A 173 -17.19 -3.21 14.95
C LEU A 173 -17.08 -4.42 14.02
N PRO A 174 -16.84 -5.64 14.51
CA PRO A 174 -16.54 -6.72 13.60
C PRO A 174 -17.80 -7.06 12.79
N ASN A 175 -17.66 -6.93 11.48
CA ASN A 175 -18.60 -7.34 10.45
C ASN A 175 -18.88 -8.86 10.44
N ARG A 176 -18.20 -9.64 11.30
CA ARG A 176 -18.39 -11.08 11.52
C ARG A 176 -18.65 -11.46 12.99
N GLN A 177 -19.17 -10.56 13.82
CA GLN A 177 -19.72 -11.00 15.10
C GLN A 177 -20.99 -11.84 14.86
N CYS A 178 -21.19 -12.91 15.62
CA CYS A 178 -22.50 -13.54 15.67
C CYS A 178 -23.53 -12.49 16.11
N GLN A 179 -24.79 -12.66 15.71
CA GLN A 179 -25.85 -11.68 15.93
C GLN A 179 -25.95 -11.22 17.39
N SER A 180 -25.70 -12.11 18.36
CA SER A 180 -25.71 -11.78 19.79
C SER A 180 -24.53 -10.92 20.23
N CYS A 181 -23.32 -11.16 19.72
CA CYS A 181 -22.16 -10.33 20.01
C CYS A 181 -22.32 -8.93 19.39
N TYR A 182 -22.84 -8.84 18.16
CA TYR A 182 -23.11 -7.55 17.50
C TYR A 182 -24.14 -6.72 18.26
N GLN A 183 -25.26 -7.33 18.66
CA GLN A 183 -26.29 -6.66 19.45
C GLN A 183 -25.79 -6.25 20.84
N SER A 184 -24.92 -7.06 21.45
CA SER A 184 -24.28 -6.69 22.72
C SER A 184 -23.35 -5.50 22.53
N ALA A 185 -22.46 -5.51 21.53
CA ALA A 185 -21.56 -4.39 21.25
C ALA A 185 -22.34 -3.09 20.94
N LEU A 186 -23.42 -3.18 20.16
CA LEU A 186 -24.29 -2.03 19.89
C LEU A 186 -24.95 -1.46 21.16
N SER A 187 -25.37 -2.29 22.11
CA SER A 187 -25.98 -1.79 23.34
C SER A 187 -24.98 -1.05 24.24
N TRP A 188 -23.71 -1.47 24.25
CA TRP A 188 -22.64 -0.72 24.92
C TRP A 188 -22.39 0.66 24.29
N VAL A 189 -22.43 0.74 22.95
CA VAL A 189 -22.20 2.00 22.21
C VAL A 189 -23.39 2.95 22.32
N GLN A 190 -24.62 2.44 22.31
CA GLN A 190 -25.85 3.24 22.47
C GLN A 190 -26.00 3.85 23.88
N HIS A 191 -25.21 3.40 24.86
CA HIS A 191 -25.17 3.95 26.21
C HIS A 191 -23.97 4.86 26.48
N ALA A 192 -23.11 5.08 25.47
CA ALA A 192 -22.06 6.09 25.57
C ALA A 192 -22.65 7.48 25.21
N ASP A 193 -22.64 8.41 26.18
CA ASP A 193 -23.17 9.78 26.02
C ASP A 193 -22.51 10.59 24.88
N ALA A 194 -21.39 10.09 24.35
CA ALA A 194 -20.82 10.52 23.09
C ALA A 194 -20.19 9.30 22.41
N VAL A 195 -20.67 8.94 21.23
CA VAL A 195 -19.90 8.09 20.31
C VAL A 195 -18.62 8.88 20.00
N PRO A 196 -17.43 8.42 20.43
CA PRO A 196 -16.22 9.16 20.18
C PRO A 196 -16.05 9.36 18.66
N ALA A 197 -15.54 10.49 18.19
CA ALA A 197 -15.38 10.76 16.75
C ALA A 197 -14.51 9.73 15.99
N HIS A 198 -13.86 8.82 16.71
CA HIS A 198 -13.06 7.70 16.22
C HIS A 198 -13.80 6.34 16.24
N PHE A 199 -15.07 6.32 16.64
CA PHE A 199 -15.95 5.16 16.46
C PHE A 199 -16.49 5.21 15.02
N HIS A 200 -16.08 4.24 14.21
CA HIS A 200 -16.50 4.18 12.81
C HIS A 200 -17.90 3.54 12.70
N GLU A 201 -18.74 4.11 11.85
CA GLU A 201 -20.11 3.62 11.61
C GLU A 201 -20.10 2.18 11.06
N PRO A 202 -21.21 1.42 11.16
CA PRO A 202 -21.33 -0.01 10.83
C PRO A 202 -21.02 -0.43 9.37
N GLN A 203 -20.50 0.49 8.55
CA GLN A 203 -20.05 0.29 7.19
C GLN A 203 -18.53 0.05 7.11
N ASP A 204 -17.94 -0.57 8.14
CA ASP A 204 -16.52 -0.94 8.24
C ASP A 204 -16.15 -2.06 7.24
N GLY A 205 -16.33 -1.80 5.95
CA GLY A 205 -15.54 -2.42 4.90
C GLY A 205 -14.15 -1.76 4.84
N PRO A 206 -13.18 -2.40 4.19
CA PRO A 206 -11.84 -1.85 4.13
C PRO A 206 -11.82 -0.46 3.46
N PRO A 207 -11.01 0.50 3.92
CA PRO A 207 -11.05 1.88 3.43
C PRO A 207 -10.80 2.02 1.92
N TRP A 208 -10.04 1.12 1.28
CA TRP A 208 -9.84 1.16 -0.18
C TRP A 208 -11.15 0.89 -0.95
N GLN A 209 -12.08 0.13 -0.36
CA GLN A 209 -13.41 -0.11 -0.94
C GLN A 209 -14.38 1.01 -0.59
N THR A 210 -14.41 1.45 0.67
CA THR A 210 -15.44 2.34 1.22
C THR A 210 -15.12 3.85 1.11
N LEU A 211 -13.85 4.25 1.21
CA LEU A 211 -13.42 5.64 1.37
C LEU A 211 -12.59 6.20 0.20
N SER A 212 -12.40 5.42 -0.89
CA SER A 212 -11.54 5.73 -2.05
C SER A 212 -10.04 5.47 -1.83
N SER A 213 -9.30 5.04 -2.86
CA SER A 213 -7.83 4.82 -2.73
C SER A 213 -7.07 6.10 -2.39
N CYS A 214 -7.66 7.27 -2.73
CA CYS A 214 -7.17 8.60 -2.34
C CYS A 214 -6.93 8.75 -0.82
N TYR A 215 -7.63 7.97 0.02
CA TYR A 215 -7.39 7.93 1.47
C TYR A 215 -5.92 7.62 1.84
N TYR A 216 -5.25 6.80 1.03
CA TYR A 216 -3.87 6.37 1.22
C TYR A 216 -2.88 7.23 0.42
N HIS A 217 -3.35 8.25 -0.28
CA HIS A 217 -2.49 9.16 -1.03
C HIS A 217 -2.12 10.35 -0.15
N GLU A 218 -0.82 10.67 -0.14
CA GLU A 218 -0.31 11.85 0.55
C GLU A 218 -0.44 13.06 -0.36
N HIS A 219 -0.96 14.16 0.16
CA HIS A 219 -1.21 15.40 -0.59
C HIS A 219 -0.53 16.57 0.11
N SER A 220 0.07 17.47 -0.67
CA SER A 220 0.69 18.69 -0.14
C SER A 220 -0.35 19.79 0.08
N THR A 221 -1.49 19.71 -0.62
CA THR A 221 -2.58 20.70 -0.54
C THR A 221 -3.96 20.04 -0.58
N GLU A 222 -4.99 20.73 -0.08
CA GLU A 222 -6.38 20.28 -0.18
C GLU A 222 -6.90 20.30 -1.62
N GLU A 223 -6.36 21.16 -2.49
CA GLU A 223 -6.68 21.17 -3.92
C GLU A 223 -6.19 19.88 -4.59
N GLU A 224 -4.93 19.49 -4.36
CA GLU A 224 -4.39 18.21 -4.84
C GLU A 224 -5.22 17.01 -4.36
N LYS A 225 -5.66 17.04 -3.10
CA LYS A 225 -6.53 16.01 -2.52
C LYS A 225 -7.89 15.95 -3.21
N GLY A 226 -8.49 17.11 -3.48
CA GLY A 226 -9.75 17.22 -4.22
C GLY A 226 -9.64 16.66 -5.64
N ASP A 227 -8.59 17.04 -6.36
CA ASP A 227 -8.31 16.56 -7.71
C ASP A 227 -8.06 15.04 -7.75
N CYS A 228 -7.29 14.54 -6.78
CA CYS A 228 -7.01 13.12 -6.64
C CYS A 228 -8.29 12.33 -6.34
N ALA A 229 -9.10 12.77 -5.38
CA ALA A 229 -10.37 12.14 -5.04
C ALA A 229 -11.32 12.09 -6.25
N ALA A 230 -11.40 13.18 -7.01
CA ALA A 230 -12.21 13.25 -8.23
C ALA A 230 -11.68 12.30 -9.33
N ARG A 231 -10.35 12.18 -9.49
CA ARG A 231 -9.73 11.24 -10.42
C ARG A 231 -10.09 9.80 -10.06
N VAL A 232 -9.84 9.38 -8.81
CA VAL A 232 -10.11 8.00 -8.36
C VAL A 232 -11.60 7.65 -8.48
N ALA A 233 -12.49 8.61 -8.15
CA ALA A 233 -13.93 8.40 -8.32
C ALA A 233 -14.32 8.15 -9.78
N ARG A 234 -13.73 8.90 -10.73
CA ARG A 234 -13.95 8.69 -12.17
C ARG A 234 -13.46 7.33 -12.64
N GLU A 235 -12.27 6.90 -12.21
CA GLU A 235 -11.69 5.60 -12.56
C GLU A 235 -12.58 4.44 -12.07
N LYS A 236 -13.01 4.46 -10.81
CA LYS A 236 -13.95 3.46 -10.27
C LYS A 236 -15.26 3.35 -11.06
N VAL A 237 -15.79 4.47 -11.54
CA VAL A 237 -17.01 4.47 -12.37
C VAL A 237 -16.75 3.82 -13.74
N LEU A 238 -15.59 4.08 -14.35
CA LEU A 238 -15.21 3.50 -15.64
C LEU A 238 -15.02 1.99 -15.53
N GLU A 239 -14.34 1.51 -14.48
CA GLU A 239 -14.13 0.08 -14.23
C GLU A 239 -15.46 -0.67 -14.05
N ARG A 240 -16.41 -0.13 -13.27
CA ARG A 240 -17.74 -0.72 -13.10
C ARG A 240 -18.48 -0.86 -14.45
N ARG A 241 -18.44 0.19 -15.28
CA ARG A 241 -19.05 0.17 -16.62
C ARG A 241 -18.40 -0.83 -17.56
N GLU A 242 -17.13 -1.14 -17.39
CA GLU A 242 -16.43 -2.15 -18.17
C GLU A 242 -16.77 -3.57 -17.69
N GLN A 243 -16.85 -3.77 -16.37
CA GLN A 243 -17.32 -5.04 -15.78
C GLN A 243 -18.77 -5.36 -16.18
N ASP A 244 -19.66 -4.37 -16.18
CA ASP A 244 -21.05 -4.55 -16.60
C ASP A 244 -21.15 -4.91 -18.09
N ARG A 245 -20.30 -4.31 -18.94
CA ARG A 245 -20.21 -4.64 -20.37
C ARG A 245 -19.68 -6.04 -20.63
N ASN A 246 -18.76 -6.53 -19.80
CA ASN A 246 -18.19 -7.87 -19.94
C ASN A 246 -19.11 -8.98 -19.36
N ARG A 247 -20.20 -8.61 -18.67
CA ARG A 247 -21.18 -9.54 -18.07
C ARG A 247 -22.47 -9.69 -18.88
N GLY A 248 -22.71 -8.83 -19.87
CA GLY A 248 -23.85 -8.90 -20.80
C GLY A 248 -23.49 -9.57 -22.10
#